data_AF-A0A7D4AUG1-F1
#
_entry.id   AF-A0A7D4AUG1-F1
#
_cell.length_a   1.000
_cell.length_b   1.000
_cell.length_c   1.000
_cell.angle_alpha   90.00
_cell.angle_beta   90.00
_cell.angle_gamma   90.00
#
_symmetry.space_group_name_H-M   'P 1'
#
loop_
_entity.id
_entity.type
_entity.pdbx_description
1 polymer ?
#
loop_
_entity_poly.entity_id
_entity_poly.type
_entity_poly.pdbx_seq_one_letter_code
_entity_poly.pdbx_strand_id
1 'polypeptide(L)'
;MRPAPPQAGPAPPPISGHQDALDGVRALAALAVLAFHVASASGAMTRQGGSGWLFNGGQVGVPIFFTLSGLLLYRPWAAAVLDGRAAPRTGEYLLKRVLRIMPAYWALVVVFMVTSARAHISDPLTWGSLLTLTQTYLPHPWWGGGLGPARIGQTWSLVAEVGWYALLPLTAPLLAWYAKRVPTHDPGVRAKRLLRAIGVYGALSFVYVVLMFVPHRHKQMGLWPPHFFVWFAIGMALAVVTVWARLDQRRPVAAMCRAVADSWGACWAAAAMLYVVAATPATGPYTLQTPDALWTSILHMVVFGLVAVALVAPIAFAPAGHPVIEGVFGNPVMRFLGRISYGVFLWQMIILLAWYDAADRLYQGNVLTDLPLLAAASIAAATASYYLVEKPVMALLHRRRPHGGRDGRDDPGRTVPDPVRSARPRGRRAPARERPS
;
A
#
# COMPACT_ATOMS: atom_id res chain seq x y z
N MET A 1 -13.05 -16.78 47.22
CA MET A 1 -12.25 -16.71 45.98
C MET A 1 -12.91 -15.74 45.02
N ARG A 2 -12.28 -14.61 44.69
CA ARG A 2 -12.74 -13.75 43.59
C ARG A 2 -12.41 -14.47 42.27
N PRO A 3 -13.33 -14.55 41.31
CA PRO A 3 -13.03 -15.14 40.01
C PRO A 3 -11.94 -14.32 39.33
N ALA A 4 -10.97 -15.02 38.74
CA ALA A 4 -9.91 -14.38 37.96
C ALA A 4 -10.54 -13.54 36.84
N PRO A 5 -10.01 -12.33 36.55
CA PRO A 5 -10.50 -11.54 35.44
C PRO A 5 -10.35 -12.35 34.15
N PRO A 6 -11.34 -12.27 33.22
CA PRO A 6 -11.24 -12.98 31.95
C PRO A 6 -9.97 -12.55 31.24
N GLN A 7 -9.15 -13.51 30.83
CA GLN A 7 -7.98 -13.26 29.99
C GLN A 7 -8.44 -12.47 28.76
N ALA A 8 -7.95 -11.25 28.61
CA ALA A 8 -8.23 -10.43 27.44
C ALA A 8 -7.71 -11.19 26.22
N GLY A 9 -8.62 -11.65 25.36
CA GLY A 9 -8.25 -12.28 24.09
C GLY A 9 -7.35 -11.35 23.27
N PRO A 10 -6.53 -11.89 22.35
CA PRO A 10 -5.61 -11.09 21.56
C PRO A 10 -6.36 -9.94 20.90
N ALA A 11 -5.92 -8.71 21.18
CA ALA A 11 -6.58 -7.51 20.71
C ALA A 11 -6.61 -7.51 19.18
N PRO A 12 -7.75 -7.16 18.56
CA PRO A 12 -7.80 -7.01 17.11
C PRO A 12 -6.71 -6.03 16.64
N PRO A 13 -6.23 -6.16 15.39
CA PRO A 13 -5.21 -5.25 14.89
C PRO A 13 -5.70 -3.78 15.00
N PRO A 14 -4.84 -2.75 14.94
CA PRO A 14 -5.28 -1.35 15.11
C PRO A 14 -6.09 -0.83 13.90
N ILE A 15 -7.19 -0.09 14.10
CA ILE A 15 -7.98 0.55 12.98
C ILE A 15 -7.23 1.79 12.49
N SER A 16 -6.48 2.40 13.41
CA SER A 16 -5.57 3.51 13.21
C SER A 16 -4.29 3.20 13.98
N GLY A 17 -3.13 3.42 13.36
CA GLY A 17 -1.83 3.09 13.91
C GLY A 17 -0.91 2.56 12.82
N HIS A 18 0.39 2.83 12.96
CA HIS A 18 1.42 2.30 12.08
C HIS A 18 1.53 0.78 12.29
N GLN A 19 1.48 0.00 11.23
CA GLN A 19 1.65 -1.46 11.29
C GLN A 19 3.06 -1.78 10.80
N ASP A 20 3.98 -1.90 11.74
CA ASP A 20 5.42 -2.09 11.48
C ASP A 20 5.69 -3.29 10.56
N ALA A 21 4.92 -4.39 10.71
CA ALA A 21 5.06 -5.55 9.86
C ALA A 21 4.73 -5.26 8.38
N LEU A 22 3.76 -4.38 8.08
CA LEU A 22 3.45 -4.01 6.70
C LEU A 22 4.55 -3.13 6.08
N ASP A 23 5.27 -2.36 6.91
CA ASP A 23 6.47 -1.65 6.49
C ASP A 23 7.60 -2.63 6.12
N GLY A 24 7.75 -3.71 6.89
CA GLY A 24 8.67 -4.80 6.52
C GLY A 24 8.34 -5.44 5.17
N VAL A 25 7.06 -5.62 4.84
CA VAL A 25 6.66 -6.10 3.50
C VAL A 25 7.03 -5.10 2.40
N ARG A 26 6.91 -3.79 2.67
CA ARG A 26 7.38 -2.76 1.73
C ARG A 26 8.89 -2.83 1.51
N ALA A 27 9.67 -3.14 2.54
CA ALA A 27 11.11 -3.35 2.42
C ALA A 27 11.42 -4.53 1.50
N LEU A 28 10.79 -5.68 1.75
CA LEU A 28 10.93 -6.87 0.92
C LEU A 28 10.57 -6.60 -0.54
N ALA A 29 9.45 -5.91 -0.79
CA ALA A 29 9.02 -5.55 -2.14
C ALA A 29 10.02 -4.62 -2.85
N ALA A 30 10.58 -3.62 -2.16
CA ALA A 30 11.60 -2.73 -2.72
C ALA A 30 12.87 -3.50 -3.09
N LEU A 31 13.34 -4.39 -2.21
CA LEU A 31 14.54 -5.20 -2.44
C LEU A 31 14.35 -6.23 -3.56
N ALA A 32 13.16 -6.83 -3.68
CA ALA A 32 12.84 -7.73 -4.79
C ALA A 32 12.90 -7.00 -6.15
N VAL A 33 12.36 -5.79 -6.22
CA VAL A 33 12.44 -4.94 -7.43
C VAL A 33 13.88 -4.53 -7.73
N LEU A 34 14.67 -4.20 -6.70
CA LEU A 34 16.10 -3.93 -6.87
C LEU A 34 16.83 -5.13 -7.46
N ALA A 35 16.62 -6.33 -6.89
CA ALA A 35 17.26 -7.55 -7.36
C ALA A 35 16.90 -7.87 -8.82
N PHE A 36 15.63 -7.70 -9.20
CA PHE A 36 15.19 -7.81 -10.59
C PHE A 36 15.96 -6.84 -11.51
N HIS A 37 16.06 -5.58 -11.11
CA HIS A 37 16.73 -4.57 -11.93
C HIS A 37 18.24 -4.79 -12.06
N VAL A 38 18.92 -5.20 -10.99
CA VAL A 38 20.34 -5.56 -11.04
C VAL A 38 20.56 -6.79 -11.93
N ALA A 39 19.70 -7.81 -11.82
CA ALA A 39 19.77 -9.00 -12.67
C ALA A 39 19.48 -8.69 -14.15
N SER A 40 18.59 -7.74 -14.41
CA SER A 40 18.30 -7.24 -15.75
C SER A 40 19.48 -6.50 -16.36
N ALA A 41 20.03 -5.52 -15.64
CA ALA A 41 21.16 -4.71 -16.11
C ALA A 41 22.46 -5.52 -16.24
N SER A 42 22.68 -6.55 -15.40
CA SER A 42 23.82 -7.47 -15.53
C SER A 42 23.68 -8.48 -16.68
N GLY A 43 22.50 -8.63 -17.28
CA GLY A 43 22.22 -9.66 -18.28
C GLY A 43 22.05 -11.07 -17.70
N ALA A 44 21.97 -11.23 -16.38
CA ALA A 44 21.88 -12.54 -15.75
C ALA A 44 20.56 -13.27 -16.05
N MET A 45 19.47 -12.55 -16.30
CA MET A 45 18.15 -13.17 -16.57
C MET A 45 18.07 -13.88 -17.92
N THR A 46 18.91 -13.52 -18.89
CA THR A 46 18.91 -14.08 -20.26
C THR A 46 20.09 -15.00 -20.53
N ARG A 47 21.05 -15.13 -19.59
CA ARG A 47 22.22 -15.99 -19.71
C ARG A 47 21.81 -17.46 -19.59
N GLN A 48 22.21 -18.30 -20.55
CA GLN A 48 21.82 -19.71 -20.61
C GLN A 48 22.46 -20.54 -19.47
N GLY A 49 21.76 -21.58 -19.02
CA GLY A 49 22.29 -22.61 -18.11
C GLY A 49 22.36 -22.25 -16.61
N GLY A 50 21.92 -21.05 -16.21
CA GLY A 50 21.92 -20.60 -14.81
C GLY A 50 20.52 -20.41 -14.21
N SER A 51 20.47 -20.14 -12.90
CA SER A 51 19.25 -19.81 -12.16
C SER A 51 18.85 -18.33 -12.24
N GLY A 52 19.46 -17.55 -13.14
CA GLY A 52 19.26 -16.10 -13.27
C GLY A 52 17.83 -15.69 -13.64
N TRP A 53 17.07 -16.58 -14.29
CA TRP A 53 15.65 -16.38 -14.60
C TRP A 53 14.80 -16.17 -13.33
N LEU A 54 15.20 -16.71 -12.16
CA LEU A 54 14.47 -16.52 -10.90
C LEU A 54 14.38 -15.04 -10.49
N PHE A 55 15.34 -14.20 -10.89
CA PHE A 55 15.29 -12.77 -10.62
C PHE A 55 14.17 -12.06 -11.37
N ASN A 56 13.67 -12.63 -12.47
CA ASN A 56 12.50 -12.11 -13.18
C ASN A 56 11.26 -12.02 -12.28
N GLY A 57 11.13 -12.94 -11.31
CA GLY A 57 10.06 -12.91 -10.33
C GLY A 57 10.08 -11.67 -9.43
N GLY A 58 11.20 -10.94 -9.32
CA GLY A 58 11.27 -9.72 -8.50
C GLY A 58 10.31 -8.61 -8.92
N GLN A 59 9.75 -8.69 -10.14
CA GLN A 59 8.65 -7.85 -10.60
C GLN A 59 7.39 -7.93 -9.70
N VAL A 60 7.21 -9.01 -8.93
CA VAL A 60 6.09 -9.14 -7.96
C VAL A 60 6.13 -8.08 -6.86
N GLY A 61 7.23 -7.34 -6.69
CA GLY A 61 7.22 -6.20 -5.77
C GLY A 61 6.19 -5.13 -6.13
N VAL A 62 5.89 -4.91 -7.41
CA VAL A 62 4.88 -3.93 -7.87
C VAL A 62 3.46 -4.28 -7.40
N PRO A 63 2.89 -5.47 -7.68
CA PRO A 63 1.57 -5.85 -7.16
C PRO A 63 1.53 -5.91 -5.63
N ILE A 64 2.63 -6.21 -4.95
CA ILE A 64 2.71 -6.12 -3.49
C ILE A 64 2.54 -4.65 -3.04
N PHE A 65 3.24 -3.70 -3.65
CA PHE A 65 3.06 -2.27 -3.35
C PHE A 65 1.62 -1.82 -3.61
N PHE A 66 1.02 -2.19 -4.75
CA PHE A 66 -0.35 -1.80 -5.09
C PHE A 66 -1.37 -2.43 -4.14
N THR A 67 -1.16 -3.68 -3.74
CA THR A 67 -1.97 -4.36 -2.72
C THR A 67 -1.86 -3.67 -1.37
N LEU A 68 -0.66 -3.30 -0.94
CA LEU A 68 -0.46 -2.55 0.31
C LEU A 68 -1.12 -1.16 0.25
N SER A 69 -1.05 -0.48 -0.88
CA SER A 69 -1.71 0.81 -1.11
C SER A 69 -3.23 0.68 -1.07
N GLY A 70 -3.79 -0.33 -1.73
CA GLY A 70 -5.22 -0.68 -1.63
C GLY A 70 -5.64 -0.97 -0.19
N LEU A 71 -4.85 -1.77 0.54
CA LEU A 71 -5.11 -2.14 1.92
C LEU A 71 -5.10 -0.93 2.87
N LEU A 72 -4.02 -0.15 2.84
CA LEU A 72 -3.80 0.92 3.80
C LEU A 72 -4.68 2.14 3.52
N LEU A 73 -4.86 2.49 2.24
CA LEU A 73 -5.60 3.70 1.87
C LEU A 73 -7.11 3.48 1.86
N TYR A 74 -7.59 2.27 1.57
CA TYR A 74 -9.03 1.99 1.57
C TYR A 74 -9.59 1.66 2.96
N ARG A 75 -8.76 1.23 3.92
CA ARG A 75 -9.20 0.85 5.27
C ARG A 75 -10.05 1.93 5.99
N PRO A 76 -9.69 3.23 5.98
CA PRO A 76 -10.55 4.26 6.56
C PRO A 76 -11.91 4.42 5.86
N TRP A 77 -11.96 4.22 4.53
CA TRP A 77 -13.20 4.27 3.75
C TRP A 77 -14.10 3.07 4.06
N ALA A 78 -13.51 1.87 4.15
CA ALA A 78 -14.22 0.67 4.58
C ALA A 78 -14.80 0.84 6.00
N ALA A 79 -14.01 1.39 6.94
CA ALA A 79 -14.48 1.72 8.29
C ALA A 79 -15.64 2.72 8.30
N ALA A 80 -15.63 3.73 7.42
CA ALA A 80 -16.73 4.69 7.30
C ALA A 80 -18.05 4.07 6.79
N VAL A 81 -17.98 2.94 6.09
CA VAL A 81 -19.17 2.20 5.61
C VAL A 81 -19.65 1.19 6.65
N LEU A 82 -18.72 0.49 7.30
CA LEU A 82 -19.01 -0.63 8.20
C LEU A 82 -19.23 -0.22 9.65
N ASP A 83 -18.43 0.72 10.16
CA ASP A 83 -18.41 1.19 11.56
C ASP A 83 -19.04 2.58 11.73
N GLY A 84 -19.58 3.17 10.65
CA GLY A 84 -20.24 4.48 10.69
C GLY A 84 -19.33 5.69 10.96
N ARG A 85 -18.00 5.51 11.00
CA ARG A 85 -17.04 6.60 11.19
C ARG A 85 -17.11 7.63 10.06
N ALA A 86 -16.60 8.83 10.32
CA ALA A 86 -16.47 9.85 9.29
C ALA A 86 -15.53 9.37 8.16
N ALA A 87 -15.96 9.57 6.91
CA ALA A 87 -15.12 9.28 5.75
C ALA A 87 -13.93 10.25 5.67
N PRO A 88 -12.79 9.83 5.10
CA PRO A 88 -11.66 10.74 4.86
C PRO A 88 -12.07 11.93 3.99
N ARG A 89 -11.59 13.13 4.36
CA ARG A 89 -11.74 14.33 3.52
C ARG A 89 -10.80 14.25 2.32
N THR A 90 -11.35 14.40 1.12
CA THR A 90 -10.59 14.28 -0.16
C THR A 90 -9.35 15.16 -0.20
N GLY A 91 -9.47 16.45 0.14
CA GLY A 91 -8.34 17.38 0.12
C GLY A 91 -7.22 17.00 1.09
N GLU A 92 -7.56 16.60 2.32
CA GLU A 92 -6.57 16.14 3.29
C GLU A 92 -5.89 14.84 2.87
N TYR A 93 -6.64 13.93 2.25
CA TYR A 93 -6.12 12.68 1.72
C TYR A 93 -5.10 12.95 0.59
N LEU A 94 -5.48 13.73 -0.43
CA LEU A 94 -4.62 14.05 -1.58
C LEU A 94 -3.37 14.81 -1.15
N LEU A 95 -3.51 15.80 -0.27
CA LEU A 95 -2.36 16.54 0.26
C LEU A 95 -1.35 15.62 0.97
N LYS A 96 -1.83 14.67 1.78
CA LYS A 96 -0.96 13.68 2.44
C LYS A 96 -0.25 12.78 1.42
N ARG A 97 -0.86 12.48 0.28
CA ARG A 97 -0.22 11.68 -0.78
C ARG A 97 0.84 12.50 -1.51
N VAL A 98 0.51 13.72 -1.94
CA VAL A 98 1.44 14.64 -2.61
C VAL A 98 2.68 14.86 -1.75
N LEU A 99 2.51 15.21 -0.47
CA LEU A 99 3.64 15.46 0.43
C LEU A 99 4.45 14.20 0.79
N ARG A 100 3.87 13.01 0.63
CA ARG A 100 4.57 11.75 0.87
C ARG A 100 5.46 11.35 -0.32
N ILE A 101 5.06 11.70 -1.53
CA ILE A 101 5.64 11.18 -2.78
C ILE A 101 6.47 12.24 -3.49
N MET A 102 5.86 13.39 -3.77
CA MET A 102 6.41 14.37 -4.69
C MET A 102 7.76 14.95 -4.27
N PRO A 103 8.04 15.26 -2.98
CA PRO A 103 9.31 15.88 -2.61
C PRO A 103 10.55 15.07 -2.99
N ALA A 104 10.59 13.78 -2.62
CA ALA A 104 11.71 12.93 -2.97
C ALA A 104 11.73 12.61 -4.47
N TYR A 105 10.56 12.39 -5.08
CA TYR A 105 10.46 12.20 -6.53
C TYR A 105 11.00 13.40 -7.32
N TRP A 106 10.67 14.63 -6.92
CA TRP A 106 11.20 15.84 -7.56
C TRP A 106 12.71 15.95 -7.38
N ALA A 107 13.26 15.55 -6.23
CA ALA A 107 14.71 15.47 -6.07
C ALA A 107 15.34 14.47 -7.05
N LEU A 108 14.74 13.29 -7.26
CA LEU A 108 15.18 12.36 -8.30
C LEU A 108 15.11 13.00 -9.70
N VAL A 109 14.00 13.66 -10.04
CA VAL A 109 13.83 14.32 -11.36
C VAL A 109 14.93 15.35 -11.58
N VAL A 110 15.20 16.21 -10.61
CA VAL A 110 16.27 17.21 -10.71
C VAL A 110 17.63 16.55 -10.92
N VAL A 111 17.97 15.51 -10.15
CA VAL A 111 19.22 14.77 -10.33
C VAL A 111 19.28 14.16 -11.73
N PHE A 112 18.23 13.48 -12.16
CA PHE A 112 18.13 12.89 -13.49
C PHE A 112 18.32 13.92 -14.62
N MET A 113 17.69 15.10 -14.52
CA MET A 113 17.84 16.16 -15.52
C MET A 113 19.29 16.65 -15.60
N VAL A 114 19.95 16.82 -14.45
CA VAL A 114 21.33 17.33 -14.38
C VAL A 114 22.36 16.26 -14.76
N THR A 115 22.14 14.98 -14.48
CA THR A 115 23.15 13.93 -14.74
C THR A 115 22.97 13.23 -16.08
N SER A 116 21.74 13.21 -16.62
CA SER A 116 21.39 12.24 -17.66
C SER A 116 20.53 12.78 -18.79
N ALA A 117 19.78 13.86 -18.56
CA ALA A 117 18.94 14.50 -19.57
C ALA A 117 19.34 15.96 -19.83
N ARG A 118 20.65 16.27 -19.79
CA ARG A 118 21.17 17.64 -19.97
C ARG A 118 20.70 18.29 -21.28
N ALA A 119 20.65 17.51 -22.35
CA ALA A 119 20.18 17.96 -23.67
C ALA A 119 18.70 18.40 -23.69
N HIS A 120 17.91 18.01 -22.69
CA HIS A 120 16.49 18.31 -22.58
C HIS A 120 16.17 19.24 -21.39
N ILE A 121 17.17 19.90 -20.78
CA ILE A 121 16.94 20.84 -19.67
C ILE A 121 16.02 21.99 -20.08
N SER A 122 16.07 22.43 -21.32
CA SER A 122 15.23 23.51 -21.84
C SER A 122 13.87 23.05 -22.36
N ASP A 123 13.53 21.76 -22.28
CA ASP A 123 12.27 21.22 -22.79
C ASP A 123 11.15 21.27 -21.72
N PRO A 124 10.15 22.16 -21.86
CA PRO A 124 9.08 22.29 -20.88
C PRO A 124 8.16 21.07 -20.83
N LEU A 125 8.01 20.32 -21.92
CA LEU A 125 7.17 19.12 -21.96
C LEU A 125 7.80 17.98 -21.16
N THR A 126 9.13 17.84 -21.23
CA THR A 126 9.87 16.90 -20.38
C THR A 126 9.69 17.24 -18.90
N TRP A 127 9.90 18.49 -18.51
CA TRP A 127 9.69 18.92 -17.12
C TRP A 127 8.25 18.74 -16.67
N GLY A 128 7.28 19.21 -17.45
CA GLY A 128 5.86 19.11 -17.13
C GLY A 128 5.42 17.66 -16.94
N SER A 129 5.81 16.77 -17.87
CA SER A 129 5.43 15.35 -17.80
C SER A 129 6.07 14.61 -16.63
N LEU A 130 7.35 14.87 -16.33
CA LEU A 130 8.03 14.27 -15.19
C LEU A 130 7.47 14.83 -13.88
N LEU A 131 7.48 16.15 -13.67
CA LEU A 131 7.06 16.77 -12.40
C LEU A 131 5.60 16.48 -12.02
N THR A 132 4.74 16.14 -12.99
CA THR A 132 3.33 15.77 -12.76
C THR A 132 3.08 14.27 -12.76
N LEU A 133 4.10 13.42 -12.96
CA LEU A 133 3.96 11.97 -13.11
C LEU A 133 2.98 11.60 -14.23
N THR A 134 3.13 12.20 -15.40
CA THR A 134 2.31 11.94 -16.60
C THR A 134 3.11 11.42 -17.79
N GLN A 135 4.39 11.10 -17.59
CA GLN A 135 5.32 10.68 -18.65
C GLN A 135 4.90 9.42 -19.43
N THR A 136 4.11 8.52 -18.83
CA THR A 136 3.61 7.30 -19.50
C THR A 136 2.42 7.57 -20.43
N TYR A 137 1.84 8.78 -20.38
CA TYR A 137 0.73 9.18 -21.26
C TYR A 137 1.20 9.92 -22.52
N LEU A 138 2.49 10.25 -22.60
CA LEU A 138 3.05 10.91 -23.78
C LEU A 138 3.12 9.94 -24.97
N PRO A 139 2.56 10.30 -26.14
CA PRO A 139 2.53 9.40 -27.29
C PRO A 139 3.91 9.24 -27.95
N HIS A 140 4.71 10.31 -28.01
CA HIS A 140 5.99 10.36 -28.73
C HIS A 140 7.10 11.03 -27.89
N PRO A 141 7.52 10.43 -26.77
CA PRO A 141 8.58 11.01 -25.95
C PRO A 141 9.98 10.76 -26.55
N TRP A 142 10.92 11.67 -26.29
CA TRP A 142 12.31 11.58 -26.79
C TRP A 142 13.09 10.38 -26.26
N TRP A 143 12.71 9.83 -25.11
CA TRP A 143 13.38 8.68 -24.51
C TRP A 143 13.01 7.33 -25.13
N GLY A 144 12.10 7.28 -26.11
CA GLY A 144 11.80 6.11 -26.94
C GLY A 144 11.11 4.91 -26.25
N GLY A 145 11.13 4.83 -24.92
CA GLY A 145 10.49 3.78 -24.12
C GLY A 145 9.17 4.19 -23.48
N GLY A 146 8.19 3.29 -23.47
CA GLY A 146 6.88 3.54 -22.84
C GLY A 146 6.93 3.71 -21.31
N LEU A 147 7.97 3.19 -20.66
CA LEU A 147 8.14 3.26 -19.20
C LEU A 147 8.65 4.63 -18.70
N GLY A 148 9.01 5.55 -19.60
CA GLY A 148 9.73 6.77 -19.25
C GLY A 148 11.23 6.67 -19.56
N PRO A 149 12.01 7.69 -19.17
CA PRO A 149 13.45 7.69 -19.39
C PRO A 149 14.15 6.53 -18.67
N ALA A 150 15.05 5.82 -19.35
CA ALA A 150 15.63 4.55 -18.86
C ALA A 150 16.18 4.60 -17.43
N ARG A 151 16.92 5.66 -17.06
CA ARG A 151 17.51 5.84 -15.71
C ARG A 151 16.51 6.12 -14.59
N ILE A 152 15.28 6.43 -14.93
CA ILE A 152 14.17 6.56 -13.99
C ILE A 152 12.95 5.74 -14.46
N GLY A 153 13.18 4.70 -15.27
CA GLY A 153 12.13 3.97 -15.97
C GLY A 153 11.15 3.31 -15.01
N GLN A 154 11.61 2.85 -13.84
CA GLN A 154 10.78 2.26 -12.79
C GLN A 154 9.66 3.17 -12.27
N THR A 155 9.76 4.49 -12.51
CA THR A 155 8.74 5.48 -12.12
C THR A 155 7.42 5.31 -12.87
N TRP A 156 7.36 4.50 -13.94
CA TRP A 156 6.09 4.12 -14.60
C TRP A 156 5.05 3.60 -13.60
N SER A 157 5.48 2.79 -12.63
CA SER A 157 4.59 2.19 -11.63
C SER A 157 4.09 3.25 -10.63
N LEU A 158 4.87 4.30 -10.40
CA LEU A 158 4.46 5.45 -9.59
C LEU A 158 3.41 6.30 -10.31
N VAL A 159 3.48 6.41 -11.64
CA VAL A 159 2.42 7.05 -12.44
C VAL A 159 1.09 6.30 -12.29
N ALA A 160 1.12 4.98 -12.44
CA ALA A 160 -0.06 4.15 -12.25
C ALA A 160 -0.63 4.27 -10.82
N GLU A 161 0.24 4.27 -9.81
CA GLU A 161 -0.15 4.39 -8.41
C GLU A 161 -0.74 5.77 -8.06
N VAL A 162 -0.11 6.86 -8.50
CA VAL A 162 -0.63 8.23 -8.29
C VAL A 162 -1.94 8.44 -9.06
N GLY A 163 -2.05 7.88 -10.27
CA GLY A 163 -3.31 7.83 -11.01
C GLY A 163 -4.41 7.14 -10.20
N TRP A 164 -4.12 6.00 -9.57
CA TRP A 164 -5.06 5.34 -8.68
C TRP A 164 -5.39 6.17 -7.43
N TYR A 165 -4.41 6.87 -6.84
CA TYR A 165 -4.66 7.76 -5.72
C TYR A 165 -5.63 8.89 -6.06
N ALA A 166 -5.55 9.45 -7.27
CA ALA A 166 -6.48 10.46 -7.76
C ALA A 166 -7.89 9.89 -8.00
N LEU A 167 -8.00 8.63 -8.41
CA LEU A 167 -9.28 7.95 -8.64
C LEU A 167 -9.98 7.50 -7.35
N LEU A 168 -9.23 7.18 -6.29
CA LEU A 168 -9.78 6.61 -5.06
C LEU A 168 -10.90 7.47 -4.40
N PRO A 169 -10.79 8.81 -4.31
CA PRO A 169 -11.86 9.65 -3.78
C PRO A 169 -13.13 9.70 -4.63
N LEU A 170 -13.10 9.19 -5.86
CA LEU A 170 -14.27 9.04 -6.72
C LEU A 170 -14.87 7.63 -6.59
N THR A 171 -14.01 6.61 -6.59
CA THR A 171 -14.44 5.21 -6.53
C THR A 171 -14.93 4.80 -5.15
N ALA A 172 -14.27 5.24 -4.07
CA ALA A 172 -14.64 4.85 -2.71
C ALA A 172 -16.05 5.32 -2.30
N PRO A 173 -16.48 6.58 -2.56
CA PRO A 173 -17.86 6.99 -2.33
C PRO A 173 -18.89 6.23 -3.18
N LEU A 174 -18.56 5.89 -4.44
CA LEU A 174 -19.44 5.10 -5.30
C LEU A 174 -19.67 3.69 -4.73
N LEU A 175 -18.60 3.01 -4.30
CA LEU A 175 -18.67 1.71 -3.63
C LEU A 175 -19.44 1.80 -2.30
N ALA A 176 -19.19 2.85 -1.52
CA ALA A 176 -19.89 3.13 -0.27
C ALA A 176 -21.39 3.33 -0.47
N TRP A 177 -21.77 4.12 -1.48
CA TRP A 177 -23.16 4.35 -1.86
C TRP A 177 -23.86 3.04 -2.24
N TYR A 178 -23.23 2.21 -3.09
CA TYR A 178 -23.79 0.91 -3.47
C TYR A 178 -23.99 -0.02 -2.25
N ALA A 179 -23.02 -0.04 -1.32
CA ALA A 179 -23.12 -0.85 -0.13
C ALA A 179 -24.21 -0.36 0.84
N LYS A 180 -24.41 0.96 0.96
CA LYS A 180 -25.39 1.61 1.85
C LYS A 180 -26.82 1.64 1.30
N ARG A 181 -27.05 1.27 0.03
CA ARG A 181 -28.41 1.19 -0.56
C ARG A 181 -29.37 0.23 0.15
N VAL A 182 -28.86 -0.75 0.91
CA VAL A 182 -29.71 -1.64 1.70
C VAL A 182 -29.89 -1.04 3.08
N PRO A 183 -31.13 -0.78 3.53
CA PRO A 183 -31.41 -0.30 4.88
C PRO A 183 -31.21 -1.45 5.88
N THR A 184 -29.96 -1.70 6.25
CA THR A 184 -29.57 -2.69 7.25
C THR A 184 -28.50 -2.15 8.18
N HIS A 185 -28.59 -2.52 9.45
CA HIS A 185 -27.57 -2.25 10.46
C HIS A 185 -26.52 -3.37 10.55
N ASP A 186 -26.69 -4.49 9.82
CA ASP A 186 -25.73 -5.60 9.86
C ASP A 186 -24.46 -5.25 9.06
N PRO A 187 -23.28 -5.10 9.71
CA PRO A 187 -22.02 -4.84 9.03
C PRO A 187 -21.65 -5.96 8.05
N GLY A 188 -22.10 -7.20 8.28
CA GLY A 188 -21.81 -8.33 7.40
C GLY A 188 -22.49 -8.23 6.03
N VAL A 189 -23.72 -7.73 5.98
CA VAL A 189 -24.42 -7.49 4.70
C VAL A 189 -23.70 -6.39 3.91
N ARG A 190 -23.33 -5.29 4.58
CA ARG A 190 -22.59 -4.19 3.95
C ARG A 190 -21.21 -4.64 3.47
N ALA A 191 -20.48 -5.43 4.27
CA ALA A 191 -19.18 -5.98 3.90
C ALA A 191 -19.26 -6.88 2.66
N LYS A 192 -20.23 -7.80 2.60
CA LYS A 192 -20.45 -8.65 1.41
C LYS A 192 -20.76 -7.83 0.16
N ARG A 193 -21.56 -6.77 0.28
CA ARG A 193 -21.84 -5.86 -0.85
C ARG A 193 -20.60 -5.09 -1.29
N LEU A 194 -19.80 -4.59 -0.35
CA LEU A 194 -18.51 -3.97 -0.66
C LEU A 194 -17.58 -4.94 -1.37
N LEU A 195 -17.43 -6.17 -0.88
CA LEU A 195 -16.57 -7.19 -1.50
C LEU A 195 -17.04 -7.53 -2.92
N ARG A 196 -18.35 -7.66 -3.17
CA ARG A 196 -18.89 -7.84 -4.54
C ARG A 196 -18.55 -6.65 -5.43
N ALA A 197 -18.76 -5.43 -4.95
CA ALA A 197 -18.48 -4.22 -5.74
C ALA A 197 -16.99 -4.03 -6.01
N ILE A 198 -16.12 -4.36 -5.04
CA ILE A 198 -14.66 -4.40 -5.21
C ILE A 198 -14.26 -5.49 -6.20
N GLY A 199 -14.93 -6.65 -6.17
CA GLY A 199 -14.74 -7.72 -7.15
C GLY A 199 -15.07 -7.27 -8.57
N VAL A 200 -16.20 -6.58 -8.77
CA VAL A 200 -16.56 -5.97 -10.06
C VAL A 200 -15.53 -4.92 -10.47
N TYR A 201 -15.10 -4.05 -9.55
CA TYR A 201 -14.06 -3.06 -9.79
C TYR A 201 -12.73 -3.69 -10.23
N GLY A 202 -12.29 -4.77 -9.56
CA GLY A 202 -11.10 -5.52 -9.97
C GLY A 202 -11.29 -6.24 -11.31
N ALA A 203 -12.50 -6.72 -11.60
CA ALA A 203 -12.83 -7.37 -12.88
C ALA A 203 -12.67 -6.42 -14.08
N LEU A 204 -12.81 -5.11 -13.87
CA LEU A 204 -12.58 -4.10 -14.93
C LEU A 204 -11.16 -4.17 -15.50
N SER A 205 -10.16 -4.61 -14.74
CA SER A 205 -8.82 -4.80 -15.29
C SER A 205 -8.78 -5.85 -16.39
N PHE A 206 -9.50 -6.95 -16.24
CA PHE A 206 -9.54 -8.01 -17.26
C PHE A 206 -10.28 -7.55 -18.52
N VAL A 207 -11.39 -6.82 -18.35
CA VAL A 207 -12.08 -6.17 -19.47
C VAL A 207 -11.14 -5.21 -20.19
N TYR A 208 -10.39 -4.40 -19.42
CA TYR A 208 -9.42 -3.46 -19.97
C TYR A 208 -8.31 -4.17 -20.74
N VAL A 209 -7.79 -5.30 -20.24
CA VAL A 209 -6.81 -6.12 -20.98
C VAL A 209 -7.40 -6.58 -22.30
N VAL A 210 -8.64 -7.08 -22.35
CA VAL A 210 -9.28 -7.46 -23.62
C VAL A 210 -9.31 -6.26 -24.59
N LEU A 211 -9.69 -5.08 -24.11
CA LEU A 211 -9.71 -3.85 -24.91
C LEU A 211 -8.32 -3.43 -25.42
N MET A 212 -7.23 -3.80 -24.73
CA MET A 212 -5.87 -3.54 -25.23
C MET A 212 -5.53 -4.32 -26.51
N PHE A 213 -6.26 -5.37 -26.84
CA PHE A 213 -6.01 -6.24 -28.01
C PHE A 213 -7.02 -6.04 -29.14
N VAL A 214 -8.02 -5.17 -29.01
CA VAL A 214 -9.13 -5.01 -29.97
C VAL A 214 -9.31 -3.54 -30.37
N PRO A 215 -9.43 -3.20 -31.68
CA PRO A 215 -9.24 -4.06 -32.85
C PRO A 215 -7.77 -4.34 -33.16
N HIS A 216 -6.84 -3.51 -32.65
CA HIS A 216 -5.40 -3.69 -32.78
C HIS A 216 -4.76 -3.59 -31.39
N ARG A 217 -3.52 -4.08 -31.24
CA ARG A 217 -2.84 -4.06 -29.95
C ARG A 217 -2.36 -2.64 -29.58
N HIS A 218 -2.84 -2.11 -28.47
CA HIS A 218 -2.45 -0.81 -27.92
C HIS A 218 -1.49 -0.98 -26.73
N LYS A 219 -0.18 -1.07 -26.99
CA LYS A 219 0.84 -1.37 -25.96
C LYS A 219 0.87 -0.35 -24.80
N GLN A 220 0.64 0.94 -25.10
CA GLN A 220 0.68 2.02 -24.09
C GLN A 220 -0.42 1.90 -23.03
N MET A 221 -1.59 1.35 -23.39
CA MET A 221 -2.70 1.17 -22.47
C MET A 221 -2.32 0.27 -21.28
N GLY A 222 -1.39 -0.68 -21.45
CA GLY A 222 -0.97 -1.56 -20.36
C GLY A 222 -0.16 -0.89 -19.24
N LEU A 223 0.15 0.40 -19.38
CA LEU A 223 0.78 1.21 -18.33
C LEU A 223 -0.23 2.10 -17.60
N TRP A 224 -1.50 2.08 -18.00
CA TRP A 224 -2.53 2.96 -17.44
C TRP A 224 -3.22 2.31 -16.24
N PRO A 225 -3.76 3.12 -15.30
CA PRO A 225 -4.34 2.62 -14.05
C PRO A 225 -5.36 1.48 -14.19
N PRO A 226 -6.29 1.46 -15.19
CA PRO A 226 -7.28 0.39 -15.30
C PRO A 226 -6.70 -1.02 -15.42
N HIS A 227 -5.53 -1.17 -16.04
CA HIS A 227 -4.83 -2.45 -16.13
C HIS A 227 -4.51 -3.04 -14.75
N PHE A 228 -4.31 -2.18 -13.73
CA PHE A 228 -3.83 -2.57 -12.41
C PHE A 228 -4.89 -2.57 -11.31
N PHE A 229 -6.15 -2.21 -11.60
CA PHE A 229 -7.23 -2.16 -10.59
C PHE A 229 -7.37 -3.44 -9.78
N VAL A 230 -7.17 -4.62 -10.38
CA VAL A 230 -7.23 -5.91 -9.67
C VAL A 230 -6.26 -5.98 -8.48
N TRP A 231 -5.04 -5.46 -8.60
CA TRP A 231 -4.05 -5.50 -7.53
C TRP A 231 -4.40 -4.53 -6.38
N PHE A 232 -4.92 -3.35 -6.70
CA PHE A 232 -5.48 -2.45 -5.69
C PHE A 232 -6.73 -3.05 -5.03
N ALA A 233 -7.61 -3.67 -5.82
CA ALA A 233 -8.85 -4.30 -5.36
C ALA A 233 -8.59 -5.44 -4.36
N ILE A 234 -7.53 -6.22 -4.56
CA ILE A 234 -7.05 -7.21 -3.58
C ILE A 234 -6.82 -6.54 -2.23
N GLY A 235 -6.03 -5.46 -2.21
CA GLY A 235 -5.77 -4.68 -1.00
C GLY A 235 -7.05 -4.13 -0.37
N MET A 236 -7.94 -3.55 -1.18
CA MET A 236 -9.24 -3.04 -0.73
C MET A 236 -10.10 -4.13 -0.10
N ALA A 237 -10.11 -5.34 -0.67
CA ALA A 237 -10.82 -6.48 -0.12
C ALA A 237 -10.25 -6.92 1.24
N LEU A 238 -8.92 -7.02 1.36
CA LEU A 238 -8.24 -7.27 2.64
C LEU A 238 -8.59 -6.18 3.67
N ALA A 239 -8.72 -4.92 3.26
CA ALA A 239 -9.15 -3.83 4.14
C ALA A 239 -10.59 -4.01 4.64
N VAL A 240 -11.52 -4.41 3.78
CA VAL A 240 -12.91 -4.69 4.16
C VAL A 240 -12.99 -5.87 5.13
N VAL A 241 -12.29 -6.97 4.82
CA VAL A 241 -12.27 -8.17 5.67
C VAL A 241 -11.64 -7.87 7.04
N THR A 242 -10.52 -7.15 7.08
CA THR A 242 -9.88 -6.75 8.36
C THR A 242 -10.78 -5.85 9.20
N VAL A 243 -11.51 -4.91 8.61
CA VAL A 243 -12.48 -4.08 9.37
C VAL A 243 -13.67 -4.92 9.82
N TRP A 244 -14.22 -5.76 8.95
CA TRP A 244 -15.39 -6.59 9.27
C TRP A 244 -15.09 -7.59 10.39
N ALA A 245 -13.95 -8.28 10.34
CA ALA A 245 -13.53 -9.24 11.38
C ALA A 245 -13.46 -8.64 12.79
N ARG A 246 -13.22 -7.33 12.90
CA ARG A 246 -13.12 -6.63 14.19
C ARG A 246 -14.45 -6.21 14.76
N LEU A 247 -15.38 -5.84 13.90
CA LEU A 247 -16.75 -5.50 14.29
C LEU A 247 -17.52 -6.74 14.74
N ASP A 248 -17.07 -7.93 14.33
CA ASP A 248 -17.81 -9.17 14.51
C ASP A 248 -16.92 -10.33 14.98
N GLN A 249 -16.25 -10.13 16.13
CA GLN A 249 -15.19 -11.03 16.62
C GLN A 249 -15.64 -12.47 16.91
N ARG A 250 -16.95 -12.68 17.13
CA ARG A 250 -17.57 -13.98 17.42
C ARG A 250 -18.04 -14.74 16.17
N ARG A 251 -17.92 -14.14 14.98
CA ARG A 251 -18.42 -14.72 13.71
C ARG A 251 -17.32 -15.39 12.88
N PRO A 252 -17.71 -16.24 11.90
CA PRO A 252 -16.79 -17.06 11.11
C PRO A 252 -15.66 -16.29 10.40
N VAL A 253 -15.87 -15.01 10.08
CA VAL A 253 -14.86 -14.18 9.39
C VAL A 253 -13.65 -13.90 10.27
N ALA A 254 -13.87 -13.62 11.57
CA ALA A 254 -12.76 -13.43 12.49
C ALA A 254 -11.97 -14.72 12.71
N ALA A 255 -12.67 -15.87 12.74
CA ALA A 255 -12.03 -17.19 12.79
C ALA A 255 -11.22 -17.48 11.52
N MET A 256 -11.75 -17.18 10.33
CA MET A 256 -11.03 -17.28 9.05
C MET A 256 -9.78 -16.40 9.04
N CYS A 257 -9.87 -15.15 9.49
CA CYS A 257 -8.72 -14.26 9.56
C CYS A 257 -7.60 -14.82 10.46
N ARG A 258 -7.97 -15.33 11.64
CA ARG A 258 -7.02 -16.01 12.53
C ARG A 258 -6.42 -17.25 11.87
N ALA A 259 -7.23 -18.12 11.28
CA ALA A 259 -6.76 -19.32 10.59
C ALA A 259 -5.77 -19.00 9.47
N VAL A 260 -6.00 -17.94 8.67
CA VAL A 260 -5.07 -17.50 7.63
C VAL A 260 -3.78 -16.93 8.23
N ALA A 261 -3.88 -16.12 9.29
CA ALA A 261 -2.71 -15.59 9.98
C ALA A 261 -1.85 -16.70 10.62
N ASP A 262 -2.49 -17.69 11.25
CA ASP A 262 -1.83 -18.85 11.87
C ASP A 262 -1.26 -19.81 10.82
N SER A 263 -1.83 -19.83 9.60
CA SER A 263 -1.34 -20.59 8.44
C SER A 263 -0.29 -19.83 7.61
N TRP A 264 0.40 -18.83 8.19
CA TRP A 264 1.39 -18.00 7.51
C TRP A 264 2.42 -18.82 6.70
N GLY A 265 2.86 -19.97 7.22
CA GLY A 265 3.86 -20.83 6.56
C GLY A 265 3.34 -21.42 5.25
N ALA A 266 2.10 -21.92 5.25
CA ALA A 266 1.46 -22.45 4.04
C ALA A 266 1.21 -21.32 3.02
N CYS A 267 0.79 -20.15 3.49
CA CYS A 267 0.60 -18.98 2.63
C CYS A 267 1.92 -18.53 1.97
N TRP A 268 3.02 -18.46 2.72
CA TRP A 268 4.32 -18.06 2.16
C TRP A 268 4.96 -19.15 1.31
N ALA A 269 4.74 -20.43 1.61
CA ALA A 269 5.11 -21.53 0.72
C ALA A 269 4.38 -21.43 -0.62
N ALA A 270 3.06 -21.17 -0.60
CA ALA A 270 2.28 -20.93 -1.82
C ALA A 270 2.80 -19.69 -2.57
N ALA A 271 3.13 -18.61 -1.87
CA ALA A 271 3.72 -17.41 -2.48
C ALA A 271 5.07 -17.73 -3.16
N ALA A 272 5.91 -18.55 -2.55
CA ALA A 272 7.19 -18.98 -3.13
C ALA A 272 7.01 -19.86 -4.37
N MET A 273 6.06 -20.80 -4.36
CA MET A 273 5.73 -21.61 -5.54
C MET A 273 5.19 -20.76 -6.69
N LEU A 274 4.28 -19.83 -6.39
CA LEU A 274 3.74 -18.90 -7.37
C LEU A 274 4.81 -17.92 -7.88
N TYR A 275 5.77 -17.52 -7.04
CA TYR A 275 6.92 -16.71 -7.44
C TYR A 275 7.77 -17.43 -8.48
N VAL A 276 8.00 -18.73 -8.30
CA VAL A 276 8.72 -19.55 -9.29
C VAL A 276 7.99 -19.52 -10.63
N VAL A 277 6.66 -19.69 -10.64
CA VAL A 277 5.85 -19.59 -11.86
C VAL A 277 5.95 -18.18 -12.47
N ALA A 278 5.85 -17.14 -11.65
CA ALA A 278 5.96 -15.73 -12.06
C ALA A 278 7.32 -15.36 -12.67
N ALA A 279 8.38 -16.07 -12.28
CA ALA A 279 9.71 -15.87 -12.82
C ALA A 279 9.89 -16.50 -14.20
N THR A 280 9.02 -17.42 -14.62
CA THR A 280 9.11 -18.09 -15.92
C THR A 280 8.58 -17.21 -17.07
N PRO A 281 8.95 -17.52 -18.33
CA PRO A 281 8.35 -16.90 -19.51
C PRO A 281 6.84 -17.11 -19.66
N ALA A 282 6.25 -18.06 -18.91
CA ALA A 282 4.81 -18.34 -18.99
C ALA A 282 3.97 -17.12 -18.61
N THR A 283 4.46 -16.28 -17.70
CA THR A 283 3.80 -15.04 -17.24
C THR A 283 4.26 -13.78 -17.98
N GLY A 284 5.06 -13.91 -19.04
CA GLY A 284 5.52 -12.78 -19.84
C GLY A 284 7.03 -12.76 -20.08
N PRO A 285 7.54 -11.76 -20.82
CA PRO A 285 8.96 -11.68 -21.16
C PRO A 285 9.83 -11.42 -19.92
N TYR A 286 11.14 -11.66 -20.04
CA TYR A 286 12.16 -11.26 -19.06
C TYR A 286 12.41 -9.73 -19.04
N THR A 287 11.37 -8.94 -19.29
CA THR A 287 11.41 -7.48 -19.34
C THR A 287 10.14 -6.93 -18.70
N LEU A 288 10.13 -5.63 -18.42
CA LEU A 288 8.94 -4.92 -17.94
C LEU A 288 7.93 -4.57 -19.06
N GLN A 289 8.10 -5.13 -20.26
CA GLN A 289 7.15 -4.91 -21.34
C GLN A 289 5.88 -5.72 -21.14
N THR A 290 4.74 -5.18 -21.60
CA THR A 290 3.46 -5.86 -21.54
C THR A 290 3.50 -7.15 -22.37
N PRO A 291 2.97 -8.29 -21.87
CA PRO A 291 3.02 -9.54 -22.59
C PRO A 291 2.39 -9.46 -23.99
N ASP A 292 2.90 -10.28 -24.92
CA ASP A 292 2.52 -10.19 -26.33
C ASP A 292 1.17 -10.82 -26.67
N ALA A 293 0.67 -11.69 -25.80
CA ALA A 293 -0.61 -12.36 -25.96
C ALA A 293 -1.58 -11.96 -24.85
N LEU A 294 -2.87 -12.04 -25.18
CA LEU A 294 -3.97 -11.80 -24.24
C LEU A 294 -3.87 -12.75 -23.03
N TRP A 295 -3.68 -14.05 -23.28
CA TRP A 295 -3.67 -15.05 -22.22
C TRP A 295 -2.46 -14.89 -21.27
N THR A 296 -1.27 -14.54 -21.79
CA THR A 296 -0.09 -14.28 -20.94
C THR A 296 -0.26 -13.02 -20.11
N SER A 297 -0.94 -11.99 -20.64
CA SER A 297 -1.28 -10.78 -19.89
C SER A 297 -2.24 -11.08 -18.72
N ILE A 298 -3.26 -11.91 -18.98
CA ILE A 298 -4.20 -12.35 -17.95
C ILE A 298 -3.48 -13.22 -16.91
N LEU A 299 -2.67 -14.19 -17.35
CA LEU A 299 -1.93 -15.08 -16.46
C LEU A 299 -0.96 -14.30 -15.58
N HIS A 300 -0.23 -13.32 -16.15
CA HIS A 300 0.61 -12.40 -15.39
C HIS A 300 -0.19 -11.76 -14.26
N MET A 301 -1.27 -11.05 -14.58
CA MET A 301 -2.08 -10.34 -13.59
C MET A 301 -2.58 -11.25 -12.46
N VAL A 302 -3.04 -12.45 -12.81
CA VAL A 302 -3.56 -13.43 -11.85
C VAL A 302 -2.44 -13.95 -10.96
N VAL A 303 -1.37 -14.50 -11.52
CA VAL A 303 -0.26 -15.10 -10.74
C VAL A 303 0.38 -14.07 -9.83
N PHE A 304 0.65 -12.86 -10.35
CA PHE A 304 1.25 -11.77 -9.58
C PHE A 304 0.32 -11.28 -8.46
N GLY A 305 -0.98 -11.20 -8.73
CA GLY A 305 -1.98 -10.91 -7.70
C GLY A 305 -2.06 -11.98 -6.63
N LEU A 306 -1.98 -13.26 -7.00
CA LEU A 306 -1.99 -14.38 -6.06
C LEU A 306 -0.74 -14.40 -5.18
N VAL A 307 0.45 -14.09 -5.72
CA VAL A 307 1.67 -13.90 -4.91
C VAL A 307 1.44 -12.81 -3.87
N ALA A 308 0.90 -11.66 -4.28
CA ALA A 308 0.63 -10.55 -3.37
C ALA A 308 -0.39 -10.91 -2.28
N VAL A 309 -1.49 -11.61 -2.62
CA VAL A 309 -2.47 -12.11 -1.63
C VAL A 309 -1.80 -13.07 -0.65
N ALA A 310 -1.10 -14.09 -1.16
CA ALA A 310 -0.49 -15.13 -0.34
C ALA A 310 0.57 -14.57 0.63
N LEU A 311 1.29 -13.53 0.22
CA LEU A 311 2.25 -12.83 1.08
C LEU A 311 1.57 -11.90 2.09
N VAL A 312 0.65 -11.05 1.64
CA VAL A 312 0.11 -9.92 2.42
C VAL A 312 -1.04 -10.34 3.34
N ALA A 313 -1.91 -11.27 2.93
CA ALA A 313 -3.09 -11.67 3.69
C ALA A 313 -2.78 -12.16 5.13
N PRO A 314 -1.84 -13.10 5.38
CA PRO A 314 -1.52 -13.54 6.75
C PRO A 314 -1.04 -12.37 7.62
N ILE A 315 -0.30 -11.42 7.05
CA ILE A 315 0.23 -10.24 7.75
C ILE A 315 -0.88 -9.23 8.04
N ALA A 316 -1.77 -9.00 7.08
CA ALA A 316 -2.90 -8.08 7.23
C ALA A 316 -3.92 -8.56 8.27
N PHE A 317 -4.11 -9.88 8.38
CA PHE A 317 -5.05 -10.51 9.31
C PHE A 317 -4.46 -10.80 10.68
N ALA A 318 -3.15 -10.73 10.85
CA ALA A 318 -2.48 -10.99 12.11
C ALA A 318 -2.95 -10.06 13.24
N PRO A 319 -3.20 -10.60 14.45
CA PRO A 319 -3.41 -9.77 15.62
C PRO A 319 -2.13 -8.97 15.94
N ALA A 320 -2.29 -7.86 16.66
CA ALA A 320 -1.15 -7.09 17.14
C ALA A 320 -0.27 -7.98 18.02
N GLY A 321 1.05 -8.00 17.78
CA GLY A 321 1.98 -8.83 18.55
C GLY A 321 2.10 -10.29 18.10
N HIS A 322 1.61 -10.67 16.91
CA HIS A 322 1.78 -12.03 16.40
C HIS A 322 3.29 -12.38 16.29
N PRO A 323 3.78 -13.41 17.00
CA PRO A 323 5.22 -13.57 17.29
C PRO A 323 6.07 -13.76 16.02
N VAL A 324 5.61 -14.59 15.08
CA VAL A 324 6.36 -14.85 13.84
C VAL A 324 6.37 -13.62 12.93
N ILE A 325 5.25 -12.91 12.87
CA ILE A 325 5.08 -11.80 11.91
C ILE A 325 5.85 -10.57 12.41
N GLU A 326 5.78 -10.28 13.72
CA GLU A 326 6.61 -9.28 14.36
C GLU A 326 8.10 -9.66 14.35
N GLY A 327 8.45 -10.93 14.53
CA GLY A 327 9.85 -11.38 14.43
C GLY A 327 10.44 -11.19 13.03
N VAL A 328 9.72 -11.60 11.99
CA VAL A 328 10.20 -11.56 10.60
C VAL A 328 10.11 -10.16 10.00
N PHE A 329 8.99 -9.46 10.15
CA PHE A 329 8.74 -8.18 9.49
C PHE A 329 8.71 -6.98 10.44
N GLY A 330 8.48 -7.20 11.73
CA GLY A 330 8.45 -6.16 12.75
C GLY A 330 9.79 -5.90 13.44
N ASN A 331 10.90 -6.55 13.05
CA ASN A 331 12.20 -6.30 13.66
C ASN A 331 12.77 -4.92 13.28
N PRO A 332 13.75 -4.39 14.06
CA PRO A 332 14.28 -3.03 13.83
C PRO A 332 14.87 -2.80 12.43
N VAL A 333 15.48 -3.83 11.82
CA VAL A 333 16.05 -3.74 10.47
C VAL A 333 14.94 -3.57 9.44
N MET A 334 13.92 -4.42 9.49
CA MET A 334 12.78 -4.35 8.56
C MET A 334 11.97 -3.07 8.74
N ARG A 335 11.83 -2.57 9.98
CA ARG A 335 11.23 -1.25 10.25
C ARG A 335 12.04 -0.12 9.61
N PHE A 336 13.37 -0.16 9.73
CA PHE A 336 14.24 0.84 9.11
C PHE A 336 14.15 0.79 7.58
N LEU A 337 14.32 -0.40 7.00
CA LEU A 337 14.24 -0.59 5.55
C LEU A 337 12.85 -0.23 5.01
N GLY A 338 11.79 -0.55 5.74
CA GLY A 338 10.41 -0.22 5.37
C GLY A 338 10.16 1.28 5.31
N ARG A 339 10.74 2.03 6.26
CA ARG A 339 10.66 3.49 6.32
C ARG A 339 11.30 4.15 5.10
N ILE A 340 12.46 3.65 4.66
CA ILE A 340 13.22 4.18 3.51
C ILE A 340 12.89 3.47 2.19
N SER A 341 11.97 2.51 2.17
CA SER A 341 11.73 1.64 1.02
C SER A 341 11.32 2.40 -0.24
N TYR A 342 10.60 3.52 -0.05
CA TYR A 342 10.25 4.43 -1.13
C TYR A 342 11.50 5.05 -1.78
N GLY A 343 12.45 5.53 -0.97
CA GLY A 343 13.74 6.01 -1.45
C GLY A 343 14.54 4.94 -2.17
N VAL A 344 14.57 3.69 -1.66
CA VAL A 344 15.28 2.59 -2.33
C VAL A 344 14.70 2.35 -3.72
N PHE A 345 13.37 2.25 -3.82
CA PHE A 345 12.67 2.12 -5.09
C PHE A 345 12.97 3.28 -6.05
N LEU A 346 13.06 4.51 -5.52
CA LEU A 346 13.23 5.72 -6.30
C LEU A 346 14.65 5.87 -6.86
N TRP A 347 15.68 5.68 -6.04
CA TRP A 347 17.06 5.98 -6.41
C TRP A 347 17.78 4.82 -7.12
N GLN A 348 17.30 3.58 -7.00
CA GLN A 348 18.01 2.40 -7.50
C GLN A 348 18.40 2.45 -8.98
N MET A 349 17.50 2.88 -9.89
CA MET A 349 17.73 2.80 -11.34
C MET A 349 18.80 3.77 -11.81
N ILE A 350 18.77 5.00 -11.31
CA ILE A 350 19.76 5.99 -11.69
C ILE A 350 21.15 5.60 -11.17
N ILE A 351 21.22 5.03 -9.96
CA ILE A 351 22.46 4.52 -9.36
C ILE A 351 22.99 3.32 -10.15
N LEU A 352 22.17 2.29 -10.36
CA LEU A 352 22.64 1.07 -11.00
C LEU A 352 23.02 1.31 -12.46
N LEU A 353 22.24 2.07 -13.24
CA LEU A 353 22.60 2.33 -14.63
C LEU A 353 23.80 3.26 -14.72
N ALA A 354 23.98 4.22 -13.80
CA ALA A 354 25.21 5.00 -13.76
C ALA A 354 26.44 4.13 -13.47
N TRP A 355 26.32 3.17 -12.55
CA TRP A 355 27.38 2.20 -12.24
C TRP A 355 27.72 1.30 -13.44
N TYR A 356 26.71 0.67 -14.06
CA TYR A 356 26.94 -0.24 -15.19
C TYR A 356 27.53 0.47 -16.40
N ASP A 357 27.09 1.71 -16.69
CA ASP A 357 27.66 2.48 -17.80
C ASP A 357 29.09 2.95 -17.49
N ALA A 358 29.35 3.45 -16.27
CA ALA A 358 30.68 3.92 -15.89
C ALA A 358 31.72 2.80 -15.83
N ALA A 359 31.29 1.59 -15.51
CA ALA A 359 32.14 0.40 -15.45
C ALA A 359 32.20 -0.38 -16.77
N ASP A 360 31.47 0.04 -17.81
CA ASP A 360 31.29 -0.68 -19.08
C ASP A 360 30.87 -2.16 -18.89
N ARG A 361 29.92 -2.38 -17.97
CA ARG A 361 29.48 -3.71 -17.53
C ARG A 361 28.03 -4.03 -17.90
N LEU A 362 27.37 -3.18 -18.68
CA LEU A 362 25.99 -3.40 -19.08
C LEU A 362 25.86 -4.74 -19.83
N TYR A 363 24.95 -5.61 -19.37
CA TYR A 363 24.78 -7.01 -19.81
C TYR A 363 25.98 -7.95 -19.60
N GLN A 364 27.04 -7.48 -18.94
CA GLN A 364 28.26 -8.25 -18.64
C GLN A 364 28.53 -8.32 -17.12
N GLY A 365 27.56 -7.95 -16.30
CA GLY A 365 27.65 -7.94 -14.86
C GLY A 365 27.54 -9.32 -14.20
N ASN A 366 27.78 -9.31 -12.88
CA ASN A 366 27.61 -10.46 -12.01
C ASN A 366 26.74 -10.07 -10.82
N VAL A 367 25.54 -10.64 -10.74
CA VAL A 367 24.56 -10.34 -9.69
C VAL A 367 25.11 -10.57 -8.28
N LEU A 368 25.97 -11.58 -8.09
CA LEU A 368 26.53 -11.87 -6.77
C LEU A 368 27.43 -10.75 -6.24
N THR A 369 28.12 -10.03 -7.13
CA THR A 369 28.96 -8.88 -6.74
C THR A 369 28.19 -7.58 -6.82
N ASP A 370 27.37 -7.42 -7.84
CA ASP A 370 26.73 -6.15 -8.17
C ASP A 370 25.53 -5.89 -7.25
N LEU A 371 24.77 -6.93 -6.83
CA LEU A 371 23.59 -6.75 -5.97
C LEU A 371 23.93 -6.22 -4.57
N PRO A 372 24.88 -6.79 -3.80
CA PRO A 372 25.23 -6.24 -2.49
C PRO A 372 25.74 -4.80 -2.57
N LEU A 373 26.58 -4.49 -3.57
CA LEU A 373 27.11 -3.15 -3.80
C LEU A 373 25.99 -2.15 -4.11
N LEU A 374 25.13 -2.47 -5.07
CA LEU A 374 24.05 -1.59 -5.52
C LEU A 374 22.93 -1.48 -4.48
N ALA A 375 22.70 -2.52 -3.67
CA ALA A 375 21.82 -2.45 -2.51
C ALA A 375 22.37 -1.49 -1.45
N ALA A 376 23.66 -1.59 -1.10
CA ALA A 376 24.28 -0.67 -0.17
C ALA A 376 24.20 0.79 -0.67
N ALA A 377 24.52 1.03 -1.93
CA ALA A 377 24.45 2.36 -2.55
C ALA A 377 23.00 2.90 -2.57
N SER A 378 22.03 2.07 -2.94
CA SER A 378 20.61 2.46 -2.99
C SER A 378 20.05 2.73 -1.59
N ILE A 379 20.42 1.92 -0.59
CA ILE A 379 20.04 2.12 0.82
C ILE A 379 20.66 3.41 1.36
N ALA A 380 21.93 3.69 1.05
CA ALA A 380 22.60 4.92 1.46
C ALA A 380 21.91 6.16 0.85
N ALA A 381 21.66 6.17 -0.46
CA ALA A 381 20.96 7.25 -1.14
C ALA A 381 19.52 7.43 -0.62
N ALA A 382 18.79 6.33 -0.42
CA ALA A 382 17.45 6.35 0.17
C ALA A 382 17.45 6.93 1.59
N THR A 383 18.44 6.57 2.39
CA THR A 383 18.61 7.07 3.76
C THR A 383 18.87 8.57 3.75
N ALA A 384 19.80 9.04 2.90
CA ALA A 384 20.07 10.46 2.73
C ALA A 384 18.81 11.21 2.26
N SER A 385 18.14 10.72 1.22
CA SER A 385 16.90 11.31 0.70
C SER A 385 15.79 11.39 1.75
N TYR A 386 15.63 10.34 2.56
CA TYR A 386 14.64 10.32 3.64
C TYR A 386 14.90 11.42 4.69
N TYR A 387 16.14 11.53 5.18
CA TYR A 387 16.47 12.49 6.24
C TYR A 387 16.60 13.92 5.74
N LEU A 388 17.04 14.14 4.50
CA LEU A 388 17.28 15.46 3.93
C LEU A 388 16.05 16.06 3.24
N VAL A 389 15.15 15.23 2.71
CA VAL A 389 14.00 15.68 1.91
C VAL A 389 12.66 15.28 2.53
N GLU A 390 12.43 13.98 2.72
CA GLU A 390 11.10 13.48 3.13
C GLU A 390 10.73 13.91 4.56
N LYS A 391 11.62 13.68 5.52
CA LYS A 391 11.38 13.94 6.94
C LYS A 391 11.17 15.44 7.23
N PRO A 392 11.97 16.38 6.70
CA PRO A 392 11.73 17.81 6.89
C PRO A 392 10.38 18.27 6.32
N VAL A 393 10.03 17.82 5.11
CA VAL A 393 8.75 18.21 4.47
C VAL A 393 7.56 17.66 5.27
N MET A 394 7.63 16.42 5.75
CA MET A 394 6.59 15.86 6.61
C MET A 394 6.49 16.56 7.97
N ALA A 395 7.59 17.07 8.52
CA ALA A 395 7.57 17.83 9.77
C ALA A 395 6.85 19.20 9.64
N LEU A 396 7.00 19.87 8.49
CA LEU A 396 6.31 21.14 8.21
C LEU A 396 4.77 20.99 8.21
N LEU A 397 4.26 19.85 7.74
CA LEU A 397 2.82 19.56 7.76
C LEU A 397 2.26 19.41 9.17
N HIS A 398 2.99 18.73 10.05
CA HIS A 398 2.56 18.54 11.45
C HIS A 398 2.52 19.85 12.22
N ARG A 399 3.42 20.79 11.93
CA ARG A 399 3.44 22.13 12.55
C ARG A 399 2.28 23.03 12.11
N ARG A 400 1.77 22.86 10.88
CA ARG A 400 0.65 23.67 10.34
C ARG A 400 -0.74 23.19 10.76
N ARG A 401 -0.83 22.14 11.58
CA ARG A 401 -2.09 21.72 12.22
C ARG A 401 -2.07 22.22 13.67
N PRO A 402 -2.73 23.36 14.00
CA PRO A 402 -3.06 23.65 15.37
C PRO A 402 -3.86 22.46 15.92
N HIS A 403 -3.63 22.11 17.18
CA HIS A 403 -4.46 21.16 17.93
C HIS A 403 -5.91 21.68 17.96
N GLY A 404 -6.72 21.37 16.96
CA GLY A 404 -8.16 21.55 16.98
C GLY A 404 -8.82 20.34 17.64
N GLY A 405 -9.18 20.48 18.93
CA GLY A 405 -10.12 19.61 19.63
C GLY A 405 -9.52 18.45 20.42
N ARG A 406 -8.79 18.74 21.50
CA ARG A 406 -8.83 17.90 22.71
C ARG A 406 -9.88 18.53 23.64
N ASP A 407 -11.13 18.17 23.44
CA ASP A 407 -12.23 18.28 24.41
C ASP A 407 -13.32 17.30 23.92
N GLY A 408 -13.81 16.31 24.67
CA GLY A 408 -13.53 15.92 26.05
C GLY A 408 -12.95 14.51 26.10
N ARG A 409 -11.96 14.33 26.96
CA ARG A 409 -11.72 13.02 27.56
C ARG A 409 -12.80 12.82 28.61
N ASP A 410 -13.49 11.70 28.50
CA ASP A 410 -14.11 11.03 29.62
C ASP A 410 -13.10 10.95 30.77
N ASP A 411 -13.38 11.70 31.82
CA ASP A 411 -12.78 11.54 33.13
C ASP A 411 -13.36 10.25 33.75
N PRO A 412 -12.57 9.19 34.01
CA PRO A 412 -13.06 7.98 34.68
C PRO A 412 -13.31 8.19 36.18
N GLY A 413 -13.27 9.42 36.70
CA GLY A 413 -13.30 9.73 38.13
C GLY A 413 -14.63 10.23 38.71
N ARG A 414 -15.68 10.50 37.92
CA ARG A 414 -16.97 10.96 38.48
C ARG A 414 -17.93 9.80 38.72
N THR A 415 -17.95 9.35 39.98
CA THR A 415 -19.05 8.56 40.55
C THR A 415 -20.38 9.28 40.35
N VAL A 416 -21.25 8.68 39.54
CA VAL A 416 -22.68 9.01 39.46
C VAL A 416 -23.32 8.63 40.80
N PRO A 417 -24.06 9.50 41.49
CA PRO A 417 -24.82 9.08 42.67
C PRO A 417 -26.05 8.28 42.24
N ASP A 418 -26.21 7.08 42.81
CA ASP A 418 -27.41 6.24 42.67
C ASP A 418 -28.68 6.99 43.12
N PRO A 419 -29.76 7.00 42.32
CA PRO A 419 -31.02 7.64 42.69
C PRO A 419 -31.91 6.67 43.47
N VAL A 420 -31.43 6.10 44.59
CA VAL A 420 -32.29 5.34 45.50
C VAL A 420 -31.79 5.49 46.95
N ARG A 421 -32.19 6.57 47.62
CA ARG A 421 -32.48 6.62 49.08
C ARG A 421 -32.76 8.07 49.54
N SER A 422 -34.03 8.46 49.52
CA SER A 422 -34.55 9.45 50.48
C SER A 422 -36.07 9.36 50.57
N ALA A 423 -36.56 8.37 51.32
CA ALA A 423 -37.93 8.38 51.82
C ALA A 423 -37.86 8.15 53.33
N ARG A 424 -37.88 9.24 54.11
CA ARG A 424 -38.47 9.27 55.46
C ARG A 424 -39.00 10.68 55.80
N PRO A 425 -40.10 10.77 56.57
CA PRO A 425 -40.96 11.93 56.62
C PRO A 425 -40.62 12.86 57.79
N ARG A 426 -40.69 14.19 57.58
CA ARG A 426 -40.67 15.15 58.71
C ARG A 426 -42.11 15.45 59.14
N GLY A 427 -42.41 15.03 60.36
CA GLY A 427 -43.66 15.29 61.06
C GLY A 427 -43.79 16.72 61.59
N ARG A 428 -45.06 17.07 61.81
CA ARG A 428 -45.64 18.30 62.34
C ARG A 428 -44.99 18.83 63.64
N ARG A 429 -44.93 20.17 63.77
CA ARG A 429 -45.31 20.90 64.99
C ARG A 429 -46.05 22.20 64.63
N ALA A 430 -47.05 22.51 65.45
CA ALA A 430 -48.11 23.52 65.29
C ALA A 430 -47.72 24.87 65.97
N PRO A 431 -48.60 25.91 65.95
CA PRO A 431 -48.24 27.33 66.03
C PRO A 431 -48.31 27.93 67.44
N ALA A 432 -47.76 29.14 67.62
CA ALA A 432 -48.08 30.01 68.75
C ALA A 432 -48.22 31.47 68.30
N ARG A 433 -49.23 32.12 68.87
CA ARG A 433 -49.87 33.39 68.57
C ARG A 433 -49.18 34.61 69.24
N GLU A 434 -49.51 35.76 68.66
CA GLU A 434 -49.86 37.06 69.28
C GLU A 434 -48.79 38.08 69.75
N ARG A 435 -49.16 39.33 69.39
CA ARG A 435 -48.71 40.72 69.64
C ARG A 435 -48.50 41.09 71.13
N PRO A 436 -48.22 42.35 71.57
CA PRO A 436 -48.15 43.69 70.91
C PRO A 436 -46.80 44.43 71.19
N SER A 437 -46.48 45.63 70.68
CA SER A 437 -47.22 46.87 70.38
C SER A 437 -46.55 47.63 69.24
#